data_AF-A0A7C0X971-F1
#
_entry.id   AF-A0A7C0X971-F1
#
_cell.length_a   1.000
_cell.length_b   1.000
_cell.length_c   1.000
_cell.angle_alpha   90.00
_cell.angle_beta   90.00
_cell.angle_gamma   90.00
#
_symmetry.space_group_name_H-M   'P 1'
#
loop_
_entity.id
_entity.type
_entity.pdbx_description
1 polymer ?
#
loop_
_entity_poly.entity_id
_entity_poly.type
_entity_poly.pdbx_seq_one_letter_code
_entity_poly.pdbx_strand_id
1 'polypeptide(L)'
;MKLRLYGTTAALFALFLAGCAYLNTFYNAKTYFYEAEREYRKNEQVTGPMRIQYNKAIEKCAKVIELYPRSRYVDDAIFIMGVSYLRLGELGKARRKFEELLRYYPESKYAGRAKLELARVFLESGELVRAKDLMKELDKKEKEEGEYYLVQSFVERGNYEGALDLVKDFLKLYPKSPFKKRMLYLGAKAAMKLGEYELARNYLDEYLSMSLKPVEKKEGQELLGDLLLEMKLYDEALDAYSSIDLPPESPEAMKIELKKAKVYEEKGEIDKAKEVYRSIFEDTKSGVQGIEAKYRLAVLLESEDSLEEAQKLFDEASKMYGQSEFKEKASLRAQALQSLLGMEEEASVQNRVQLAELYLFELNKPEEALKIFEKLYEEDPSGRLAPKILYSILYTRLRKLGDFEGAKKAFKDLEEKFPNSIYYQEALKNFPELSESSDEG
;
A
#
# COMPACT_ATOMS: atom_id res chain seq x y z
N MET A 1 79.36 2.35 4.46
CA MET A 1 78.32 2.60 5.49
C MET A 1 77.20 3.59 5.07
N LYS A 2 77.24 4.23 3.88
CA LYS A 2 76.22 5.22 3.45
C LYS A 2 74.99 4.67 2.67
N LEU A 3 74.99 3.41 2.22
CA LEU A 3 73.86 2.85 1.47
C LEU A 3 72.66 2.39 2.33
N ARG A 4 72.82 2.21 3.64
CA ARG A 4 71.72 1.77 4.54
C ARG A 4 70.78 2.89 4.98
N LEU A 5 71.19 4.15 4.87
CA LEU A 5 70.38 5.30 5.33
C LEU A 5 69.33 5.75 4.30
N TYR A 6 69.59 5.59 2.99
CA TYR A 6 68.63 5.97 1.94
C TYR A 6 67.49 4.95 1.77
N GLY A 7 67.76 3.66 1.99
CA GLY A 7 66.72 2.63 1.96
C GLY A 7 65.73 2.73 3.12
N THR A 8 66.19 3.17 4.29
CA THR A 8 65.35 3.34 5.48
C THR A 8 64.50 4.61 5.42
N THR A 9 65.02 5.72 4.89
CA THR A 9 64.23 6.95 4.69
C THR A 9 63.20 6.83 3.57
N ALA A 10 63.52 6.17 2.45
CA ALA A 10 62.55 5.90 1.39
C ALA A 10 61.44 4.92 1.84
N ALA A 11 61.79 3.89 2.64
CA ALA A 11 60.81 2.99 3.24
C ALA A 11 59.91 3.71 4.26
N LEU A 12 60.46 4.60 5.09
CA LEU A 12 59.68 5.43 6.02
C LEU A 12 58.75 6.40 5.29
N PHE A 13 59.18 7.00 4.18
CA PHE A 13 58.36 7.90 3.36
C PHE A 13 57.24 7.15 2.62
N ALA A 14 57.52 5.94 2.10
CA ALA A 14 56.51 5.07 1.49
C ALA A 14 55.48 4.57 2.52
N LEU A 15 55.90 4.22 3.74
CA LEU A 15 55.01 3.87 4.85
C LEU A 15 54.12 5.05 5.27
N PHE A 16 54.65 6.27 5.26
CA PHE A 16 53.90 7.50 5.57
C PHE A 16 52.86 7.83 4.49
N LEU A 17 53.22 7.76 3.21
CA LEU A 17 52.29 7.97 2.09
C LEU A 17 51.18 6.90 2.03
N ALA A 18 51.54 5.64 2.28
CA ALA A 18 50.57 4.55 2.37
C ALA A 18 49.59 4.73 3.55
N GLY A 19 50.08 5.22 4.70
CA GLY A 19 49.23 5.57 5.86
C GLY A 19 48.26 6.71 5.57
N CYS A 20 48.70 7.77 4.89
CA CYS A 20 47.84 8.88 4.48
C CYS A 20 46.77 8.45 3.47
N ALA A 21 47.13 7.66 2.46
CA ALA A 21 46.17 7.15 1.46
C ALA A 21 45.13 6.19 2.08
N TYR A 22 45.57 5.32 3.00
CA TYR A 22 44.72 4.42 3.78
C TYR A 22 43.69 5.18 4.63
N LEU A 23 44.15 6.13 5.44
CA LEU A 23 43.28 6.93 6.29
C LEU A 23 42.30 7.73 5.43
N ASN A 24 42.78 8.37 4.36
CA ASN A 24 41.92 9.12 3.43
C ASN A 24 40.86 8.22 2.79
N THR A 25 41.18 6.98 2.45
CA THR A 25 40.22 6.04 1.85
C THR A 25 39.08 5.69 2.80
N PHE A 26 39.41 5.35 4.05
CA PHE A 26 38.38 5.02 5.05
C PHE A 26 37.59 6.25 5.52
N TYR A 27 38.24 7.40 5.73
CA TYR A 27 37.54 8.63 6.09
C TYR A 27 36.53 9.04 5.00
N ASN A 28 36.92 8.94 3.72
CA ASN A 28 35.99 9.18 2.62
C ASN A 28 34.79 8.22 2.64
N ALA A 29 35.01 6.94 2.94
CA ALA A 29 33.94 5.96 3.08
C ALA A 29 32.93 6.39 4.15
N LYS A 30 33.42 6.78 5.34
CA LYS A 30 32.60 7.27 6.45
C LYS A 30 31.85 8.54 6.09
N THR A 31 32.50 9.48 5.42
CA THR A 31 31.86 10.74 4.98
C THR A 31 30.65 10.45 4.10
N TYR A 32 30.82 9.67 3.03
CA TYR A 32 29.72 9.31 2.14
C TYR A 32 28.59 8.59 2.88
N PHE A 33 28.94 7.64 3.76
CA PHE A 33 27.95 6.92 4.56
C PHE A 33 27.15 7.85 5.48
N TYR A 34 27.80 8.73 6.25
CA TYR A 34 27.09 9.59 7.20
C TYR A 34 26.33 10.73 6.54
N GLU A 35 26.76 11.21 5.37
CA GLU A 35 25.97 12.12 4.56
C GLU A 35 24.66 11.46 4.13
N ALA A 36 24.72 10.22 3.64
CA ALA A 36 23.53 9.47 3.25
C ALA A 36 22.62 9.16 4.45
N GLU A 37 23.17 8.67 5.57
CA GLU A 37 22.39 8.34 6.76
C GLU A 37 21.75 9.57 7.42
N ARG A 38 22.39 10.75 7.33
CA ARG A 38 21.79 12.00 7.84
C ARG A 38 20.51 12.35 7.10
N GLU A 39 20.51 12.20 5.78
CA GLU A 39 19.32 12.44 4.96
C GLU A 39 18.30 11.30 5.12
N TYR A 40 18.76 10.06 5.21
CA TYR A 40 17.90 8.91 5.47
C TYR A 40 17.12 9.04 6.78
N ARG A 41 17.76 9.52 7.87
CA ARG A 41 17.08 9.77 9.16
C ARG A 41 16.00 10.84 9.11
N LYS A 42 15.98 11.69 8.08
CA LYS A 42 14.94 12.71 7.92
C LYS A 42 13.73 12.17 7.18
N ASN A 43 13.96 11.35 6.14
CA ASN A 43 12.96 11.00 5.14
C ASN A 43 12.59 9.51 5.14
N GLU A 44 13.40 8.66 5.78
CA GLU A 44 13.28 7.19 5.84
C GLU A 44 13.13 6.46 4.49
N GLN A 45 13.35 7.18 3.39
CA GLN A 45 13.32 6.71 2.02
C GLN A 45 14.65 7.00 1.32
N VAL A 46 15.15 6.05 0.54
CA VAL A 46 16.43 6.18 -0.16
C VAL A 46 16.25 6.87 -1.51
N THR A 47 16.86 8.05 -1.65
CA THR A 47 16.83 8.87 -2.86
C THR A 47 18.01 8.55 -3.80
N GLY A 48 17.93 9.00 -5.05
CA GLY A 48 19.02 8.86 -6.03
C GLY A 48 20.39 9.31 -5.50
N PRO A 49 20.52 10.53 -4.92
CA PRO A 49 21.77 10.97 -4.31
C PRO A 49 22.26 10.05 -3.19
N MET A 50 21.38 9.58 -2.31
CA MET A 50 21.76 8.63 -1.25
C MET A 50 22.28 7.33 -1.83
N ARG A 51 21.67 6.79 -2.90
CA ARG A 51 22.17 5.57 -3.58
C ARG A 51 23.60 5.74 -4.06
N ILE A 52 23.93 6.90 -4.64
CA ILE A 52 25.30 7.20 -5.09
C ILE A 52 26.26 7.20 -3.91
N GLN A 53 25.89 7.84 -2.80
CA GLN A 53 26.75 7.92 -1.61
C GLN A 53 26.94 6.56 -0.94
N TYR A 54 25.89 5.74 -0.80
CA TYR A 54 26.03 4.37 -0.31
C TYR A 54 26.95 3.53 -1.18
N ASN A 55 26.82 3.61 -2.51
CA ASN A 55 27.71 2.89 -3.43
C ASN A 55 29.17 3.32 -3.30
N LYS A 56 29.44 4.64 -3.18
CA LYS A 56 30.80 5.14 -2.92
C LYS A 56 31.35 4.66 -1.58
N ALA A 57 30.53 4.66 -0.53
CA ALA A 57 30.92 4.13 0.78
C ALA A 57 31.31 2.65 0.68
N ILE A 58 30.50 1.84 -0.02
CA ILE A 58 30.77 0.42 -0.28
C ILE A 58 32.09 0.23 -1.03
N GLU A 59 32.32 0.96 -2.12
CA GLU A 59 33.57 0.84 -2.92
C GLU A 59 34.81 1.14 -2.08
N LYS A 60 34.77 2.21 -1.28
CA LYS A 60 35.89 2.61 -0.42
C LYS A 60 36.10 1.62 0.73
N CYS A 61 35.02 1.11 1.34
CA CYS A 61 35.11 0.07 2.37
C CYS A 61 35.72 -1.23 1.82
N ALA A 62 35.32 -1.65 0.61
CA ALA A 62 35.89 -2.83 -0.04
C ALA A 62 37.41 -2.69 -0.22
N LYS A 63 37.90 -1.51 -0.66
CA LYS A 63 39.34 -1.20 -0.75
C LYS A 63 40.05 -1.27 0.61
N VAL A 64 39.41 -0.85 1.69
CA VAL A 64 39.98 -0.96 3.04
C VAL A 64 40.18 -2.42 3.42
N ILE A 65 39.19 -3.27 3.17
CA ILE A 65 39.24 -4.71 3.49
C ILE A 65 40.29 -5.43 2.63
N GLU A 66 40.33 -5.13 1.33
CA GLU A 66 41.23 -5.79 0.37
C GLU A 66 42.70 -5.39 0.58
N LEU A 67 42.97 -4.09 0.69
CA LEU A 67 44.34 -3.58 0.74
C LEU A 67 44.92 -3.54 2.16
N TYR A 68 44.06 -3.50 3.18
CA TYR A 68 44.46 -3.35 4.58
C TYR A 68 43.71 -4.32 5.52
N PRO A 69 43.76 -5.64 5.29
CA PRO A 69 42.92 -6.62 6.02
C PRO A 69 43.21 -6.73 7.53
N ARG A 70 44.32 -6.17 8.03
CA ARG A 70 44.66 -6.10 9.48
C ARG A 70 44.38 -4.72 10.10
N SER A 71 43.68 -3.86 9.36
CA SER A 71 43.29 -2.52 9.82
C SER A 71 42.33 -2.59 11.01
N ARG A 72 42.45 -1.63 11.93
CA ARG A 72 41.49 -1.43 13.03
C ARG A 72 40.11 -0.93 12.59
N TYR A 73 39.91 -0.71 11.29
CA TYR A 73 38.67 -0.22 10.70
C TYR A 73 38.00 -1.27 9.80
N VAL A 74 38.50 -2.52 9.78
CA VAL A 74 37.89 -3.57 8.95
C VAL A 74 36.47 -3.85 9.42
N ASP A 75 36.25 -3.92 10.74
CA ASP A 75 34.92 -4.09 11.32
C ASP A 75 34.00 -2.88 11.04
N ASP A 76 34.51 -1.65 11.17
CA ASP A 76 33.82 -0.43 10.73
C ASP A 76 33.41 -0.51 9.24
N ALA A 77 34.32 -0.94 8.36
CA ALA A 77 34.08 -1.05 6.93
C ALA A 77 33.02 -2.12 6.60
N ILE A 78 33.09 -3.30 7.24
CA ILE A 78 32.10 -4.36 7.08
C ILE A 78 30.72 -3.88 7.56
N PHE A 79 30.66 -3.20 8.71
CA PHE A 79 29.40 -2.65 9.23
C PHE A 79 28.79 -1.62 8.27
N ILE A 80 29.59 -0.66 7.80
CA ILE A 80 29.15 0.37 6.84
C ILE A 80 28.64 -0.27 5.55
N MET A 81 29.33 -1.30 5.03
CA MET A 81 28.88 -2.04 3.86
C MET A 81 27.54 -2.73 4.12
N GLY A 82 27.38 -3.40 5.27
CA GLY A 82 26.13 -4.07 5.66
C GLY A 82 24.94 -3.13 5.69
N VAL A 83 25.07 -1.99 6.38
CA VAL A 83 24.00 -0.97 6.43
C VAL A 83 23.75 -0.38 5.05
N SER A 84 24.79 -0.05 4.29
CA SER A 84 24.64 0.51 2.94
C SER A 84 23.89 -0.45 2.02
N TYR A 85 24.21 -1.74 2.04
CA TYR A 85 23.48 -2.76 1.28
C TYR A 85 22.02 -2.89 1.72
N LEU A 86 21.75 -2.84 3.02
CA LEU A 86 20.39 -2.88 3.55
C LEU A 86 19.58 -1.68 3.05
N ARG A 87 20.11 -0.46 3.13
CA ARG A 87 19.45 0.75 2.61
C ARG A 87 19.19 0.66 1.10
N LEU A 88 20.10 0.04 0.35
CA LEU A 88 19.93 -0.18 -1.09
C LEU A 88 18.91 -1.29 -1.44
N GLY A 89 18.37 -2.01 -0.45
CA GLY A 89 17.48 -3.16 -0.64
C GLY A 89 18.21 -4.44 -1.05
N GLU A 90 19.54 -4.45 -0.98
CA GLU A 90 20.36 -5.62 -1.34
C GLU A 90 20.49 -6.60 -0.14
N LEU A 91 19.36 -7.14 0.32
CA LEU A 91 19.22 -7.91 1.55
C LEU A 91 20.22 -9.06 1.68
N GLY A 92 20.46 -9.80 0.59
CA GLY A 92 21.40 -10.92 0.58
C GLY A 92 22.86 -10.48 0.81
N LYS A 93 23.27 -9.31 0.30
CA LYS A 93 24.61 -8.77 0.53
C LYS A 93 24.73 -8.17 1.94
N ALA A 94 23.68 -7.48 2.41
CA ALA A 94 23.59 -6.95 3.76
C ALA A 94 23.74 -8.06 4.80
N ARG A 95 22.95 -9.14 4.66
CA ARG A 95 23.02 -10.35 5.49
C ARG A 95 24.44 -10.87 5.62
N ARG A 96 25.10 -11.11 4.48
CA ARG A 96 26.48 -11.64 4.46
C ARG A 96 27.44 -10.74 5.23
N LYS A 97 27.32 -9.42 5.11
CA LYS A 97 28.21 -8.47 5.80
C LYS A 97 27.96 -8.44 7.32
N PHE A 98 26.71 -8.49 7.76
CA PHE A 98 26.43 -8.58 9.20
C PHE A 98 26.86 -9.94 9.78
N GLU A 99 26.60 -11.05 9.08
CA GLU A 99 27.08 -12.38 9.49
C GLU A 99 28.62 -12.45 9.53
N GLU A 100 29.31 -11.83 8.57
CA GLU A 100 30.78 -11.69 8.55
C GLU A 100 31.28 -10.93 9.78
N LEU A 101 30.66 -9.79 10.12
CA LEU A 101 31.02 -9.03 11.32
C LEU A 101 30.84 -9.84 12.59
N LEU A 102 29.68 -10.48 12.76
CA LEU A 102 29.37 -11.24 13.97
C LEU A 102 30.23 -12.51 14.11
N ARG A 103 30.66 -13.10 13.00
CA ARG A 103 31.52 -14.29 13.01
C ARG A 103 32.98 -13.96 13.28
N TYR A 104 33.53 -12.95 12.62
CA TYR A 104 34.97 -12.68 12.66
C TYR A 104 35.36 -11.55 13.63
N TYR A 105 34.41 -10.69 13.99
CA TYR A 105 34.61 -9.55 14.89
C TYR A 105 33.50 -9.49 15.97
N PRO A 106 33.25 -10.57 16.74
CA PRO A 106 32.17 -10.62 17.73
C PRO A 106 32.29 -9.55 18.83
N GLU A 107 33.52 -9.11 19.14
CA GLU A 107 33.82 -8.05 20.12
C GLU A 107 33.81 -6.64 19.52
N SER A 108 33.41 -6.49 18.24
CA SER A 108 33.31 -5.16 17.63
C SER A 108 32.30 -4.30 18.37
N LYS A 109 32.58 -3.00 18.50
CA LYS A 109 31.63 -2.00 18.99
C LYS A 109 30.32 -1.95 18.18
N TYR A 110 30.30 -2.54 16.98
CA TYR A 110 29.11 -2.65 16.14
C TYR A 110 28.37 -3.97 16.28
N ALA A 111 28.84 -4.94 17.09
CA ALA A 111 28.22 -6.26 17.17
C ALA A 111 26.73 -6.20 17.54
N GLY A 112 26.36 -5.45 18.58
CA GLY A 112 24.96 -5.26 18.96
C GLY A 112 24.12 -4.62 17.85
N ARG A 113 24.66 -3.57 17.20
CA ARG A 113 23.98 -2.91 16.08
C ARG A 113 23.86 -3.83 14.85
N ALA A 114 24.88 -4.63 14.55
CA ALA A 114 24.88 -5.59 13.46
C ALA A 114 23.86 -6.71 13.70
N LYS A 115 23.70 -7.19 14.94
CA LYS A 115 22.62 -8.14 15.30
C LYS A 115 21.24 -7.53 15.04
N LEU A 116 21.01 -6.28 15.45
CA LEU A 116 19.75 -5.58 15.20
C LEU A 116 19.46 -5.41 13.70
N GLU A 117 20.43 -4.93 12.92
CA GLU A 117 20.25 -4.73 11.48
C GLU A 117 20.11 -6.08 10.74
N LEU A 118 20.76 -7.15 11.21
CA LEU A 118 20.56 -8.51 10.69
C LEU A 118 19.16 -9.05 11.05
N ALA A 119 18.66 -8.78 12.25
CA ALA A 119 17.28 -9.10 12.61
C ALA A 119 16.30 -8.36 11.69
N ARG A 120 16.57 -7.09 11.37
CA ARG A 120 15.79 -6.34 10.38
C ARG A 120 15.85 -6.97 8.99
N VAL A 121 17.02 -7.41 8.52
CA VAL A 121 17.15 -8.16 7.25
C VAL A 121 16.28 -9.44 7.28
N PHE A 122 16.27 -10.18 8.39
CA PHE A 122 15.41 -11.35 8.54
C PHE A 122 13.92 -11.00 8.54
N LEU A 123 13.52 -9.91 9.20
CA LEU A 123 12.14 -9.41 9.15
C LEU A 123 11.76 -9.09 7.71
N GLU A 124 12.54 -8.29 6.98
CA GLU A 124 12.26 -7.94 5.57
C GLU A 124 12.24 -9.18 4.65
N SER A 125 13.01 -10.22 4.98
CA SER A 125 13.07 -11.48 4.20
C SER A 125 12.01 -12.53 4.59
N GLY A 126 11.16 -12.28 5.59
CA GLY A 126 10.15 -13.25 6.03
C GLY A 126 10.60 -14.21 7.14
N GLU A 127 11.86 -14.15 7.55
CA GLU A 127 12.49 -15.09 8.48
C GLU A 127 12.25 -14.69 9.95
N LEU A 128 10.97 -14.61 10.36
CA LEU A 128 10.54 -14.08 11.66
C LEU A 128 11.21 -14.76 12.87
N VAL A 129 11.34 -16.08 12.84
CA VAL A 129 11.93 -16.86 13.95
C VAL A 129 13.38 -16.43 14.17
N ARG A 130 14.17 -16.35 13.09
CA ARG A 130 15.58 -15.93 13.16
C ARG A 130 15.73 -14.49 13.63
N ALA A 131 14.83 -13.60 13.20
CA ALA A 131 14.81 -12.23 13.70
C ALA A 131 14.59 -12.18 15.22
N LYS A 132 13.56 -12.87 15.72
CA LYS A 132 13.25 -12.92 17.16
C LYS A 132 14.38 -13.55 17.97
N ASP A 133 15.04 -14.59 17.45
CA ASP A 133 16.17 -15.23 18.13
C ASP A 133 17.35 -14.27 18.29
N LEU A 134 17.74 -13.54 17.25
CA LEU A 134 18.79 -12.52 17.35
C LEU A 134 18.43 -11.41 18.34
N MET A 135 17.15 -11.02 18.40
CA MET A 135 16.68 -9.96 19.29
C MET A 135 16.77 -10.32 20.79
N LYS A 136 16.83 -11.61 21.15
CA LYS A 136 16.98 -12.05 22.55
C LYS A 136 18.33 -11.64 23.16
N GLU A 137 19.35 -11.49 22.32
CA GLU A 137 20.71 -11.16 22.72
C GLU A 137 21.04 -9.65 22.62
N LEU A 138 20.04 -8.82 22.30
CA LEU A 138 20.23 -7.38 22.19
C LEU A 138 20.17 -6.70 23.56
N ASP A 139 21.03 -5.71 23.73
CA ASP A 139 20.93 -4.77 24.85
C ASP A 139 19.61 -4.00 24.79
N LYS A 140 19.18 -3.45 25.92
CA LYS A 140 17.87 -2.79 26.06
C LYS A 140 17.58 -1.78 24.94
N LYS A 141 18.54 -0.93 24.59
CA LYS A 141 18.37 0.12 23.59
C LYS A 141 18.11 -0.47 22.20
N GLU A 142 18.91 -1.44 21.77
CA GLU A 142 18.75 -2.13 20.49
C GLU A 142 17.49 -3.01 20.48
N LYS A 143 17.12 -3.59 21.64
CA LYS A 143 15.90 -4.38 21.78
C LYS A 143 14.65 -3.53 21.57
N GLU A 144 14.58 -2.33 22.15
CA GLU A 144 13.45 -1.40 21.93
C GLU A 144 13.30 -1.06 20.43
N GLU A 145 14.40 -0.79 19.73
CA GLU A 145 14.37 -0.52 18.28
C GLU A 145 13.97 -1.77 17.47
N GLY A 146 14.43 -2.95 17.87
CA GLY A 146 14.08 -4.21 17.24
C GLY A 146 12.60 -4.55 17.39
N GLU A 147 12.01 -4.32 18.57
CA GLU A 147 10.58 -4.52 18.82
C GLU A 147 9.73 -3.58 17.95
N TYR A 148 10.18 -2.34 17.74
CA TYR A 148 9.58 -1.44 16.76
C TYR A 148 9.63 -2.00 15.33
N TYR A 149 10.77 -2.50 14.85
CA TYR A 149 10.86 -3.11 13.51
C TYR A 149 9.98 -4.35 13.38
N LEU A 150 9.86 -5.15 14.43
CA LEU A 150 9.01 -6.32 14.46
C LEU A 150 7.53 -5.94 14.33
N VAL A 151 7.06 -4.95 15.07
CA VAL A 151 5.69 -4.43 14.96
C VAL A 151 5.42 -3.86 13.57
N GLN A 152 6.35 -3.08 13.04
CA GLN A 152 6.23 -2.55 11.67
C GLN A 152 6.07 -3.69 10.65
N SER A 153 6.90 -4.73 10.74
CA SER A 153 6.81 -5.90 9.85
C SER A 153 5.49 -6.65 9.99
N PHE A 154 4.91 -6.73 11.19
CA PHE A 154 3.61 -7.34 11.42
C PHE A 154 2.47 -6.54 10.80
N VAL A 155 2.47 -5.22 10.96
CA VAL A 155 1.49 -4.33 10.33
C VAL A 155 1.56 -4.41 8.80
N GLU A 156 2.77 -4.37 8.22
CA GLU A 156 2.96 -4.47 6.76
C GLU A 156 2.46 -5.80 6.17
N ARG A 157 2.44 -6.87 6.98
CA ARG A 157 1.96 -8.21 6.59
C ARG A 157 0.51 -8.48 6.94
N GLY A 158 -0.17 -7.50 7.54
CA GLY A 158 -1.55 -7.66 8.01
C GLY A 158 -1.71 -8.56 9.24
N ASN A 159 -0.64 -8.89 9.95
CA ASN A 159 -0.73 -9.56 11.26
C ASN A 159 -1.01 -8.52 12.35
N TYR A 160 -2.23 -8.01 12.36
CA TYR A 160 -2.61 -6.92 13.24
C TYR A 160 -2.77 -7.36 14.70
N GLU A 161 -3.23 -8.60 14.96
CA GLU A 161 -3.33 -9.12 16.34
C GLU A 161 -1.95 -9.18 16.99
N GLY A 162 -0.98 -9.80 16.31
CA GLY A 162 0.38 -9.90 16.81
C GLY A 162 1.06 -8.53 16.95
N ALA A 163 0.76 -7.58 16.06
CA ALA A 163 1.28 -6.22 16.16
C ALA A 163 0.73 -5.53 17.41
N LEU A 164 -0.57 -5.66 17.65
CA LEU A 164 -1.26 -5.02 18.76
C LEU A 164 -0.79 -5.57 20.13
N ASP A 165 -0.59 -6.88 20.24
CA ASP A 165 -0.06 -7.50 21.47
C ASP A 165 1.34 -6.98 21.80
N LEU A 166 2.23 -6.93 20.81
CA LEU A 166 3.57 -6.39 20.98
C LEU A 166 3.57 -4.89 21.33
N VAL A 167 2.68 -4.10 20.74
CA VAL A 167 2.53 -2.68 21.10
C VAL A 167 2.11 -2.53 22.57
N LYS A 168 1.11 -3.30 23.03
CA LYS A 168 0.65 -3.26 24.44
C LYS A 168 1.80 -3.57 25.40
N ASP A 169 2.53 -4.65 25.14
CA ASP A 169 3.68 -5.04 25.94
C ASP A 169 4.78 -3.98 25.93
N PHE A 170 5.11 -3.45 24.75
CA PHE A 170 6.12 -2.42 24.58
C PHE A 170 5.80 -1.15 25.37
N LEU A 171 4.56 -0.64 25.26
CA LEU A 171 4.14 0.60 25.93
C LEU A 171 4.15 0.45 27.46
N LYS A 172 3.89 -0.76 27.97
CA LYS A 172 4.00 -1.10 29.38
C LYS A 172 5.45 -1.20 29.86
N LEU A 173 6.32 -1.86 29.09
CA LEU A 173 7.70 -2.12 29.47
C LEU A 173 8.62 -0.91 29.26
N TYR A 174 8.37 -0.12 28.22
CA TYR A 174 9.22 1.00 27.80
C TYR A 174 8.43 2.31 27.65
N PRO A 175 7.74 2.80 28.71
CA PRO A 175 6.87 3.98 28.63
C PRO A 175 7.61 5.30 28.30
N LYS A 176 8.96 5.31 28.39
CA LYS A 176 9.82 6.45 28.05
C LYS A 176 10.67 6.21 26.80
N SER A 177 10.40 5.15 26.04
CA SER A 177 11.18 4.82 24.85
C SER A 177 11.06 5.92 23.79
N PRO A 178 12.15 6.25 23.06
CA PRO A 178 12.05 7.12 21.89
C PRO A 178 11.15 6.55 20.78
N PHE A 179 10.88 5.24 20.77
CA PHE A 179 10.00 4.59 19.80
C PHE A 179 8.52 4.64 20.19
N LYS A 180 8.18 5.07 21.42
CA LYS A 180 6.80 5.13 21.91
C LYS A 180 5.84 5.79 20.92
N LYS A 181 6.22 6.95 20.36
CA LYS A 181 5.43 7.65 19.35
C LYS A 181 5.11 6.78 18.14
N ARG A 182 6.10 6.06 17.60
CA ARG A 182 5.91 5.18 16.43
C ARG A 182 5.06 3.97 16.78
N MET A 183 5.23 3.44 17.99
CA MET A 183 4.45 2.31 18.50
C MET A 183 2.98 2.66 18.69
N LEU A 184 2.68 3.86 19.20
CA LEU A 184 1.30 4.38 19.28
C LEU A 184 0.65 4.47 17.90
N TYR A 185 1.35 5.07 16.92
CA TYR A 185 0.84 5.20 15.56
C TYR A 185 0.59 3.84 14.88
N LEU A 186 1.54 2.90 15.00
CA LEU A 186 1.38 1.54 14.48
C LEU A 186 0.29 0.75 15.22
N GLY A 187 0.21 0.92 16.54
CA GLY A 187 -0.85 0.35 17.38
C GLY A 187 -2.23 0.85 16.98
N ALA A 188 -2.38 2.14 16.71
CA ALA A 188 -3.62 2.71 16.20
C ALA A 188 -4.01 2.09 14.85
N LYS A 189 -3.07 2.00 13.90
CA LYS A 189 -3.30 1.33 12.61
C LYS A 189 -3.74 -0.12 12.77
N ALA A 190 -3.07 -0.88 13.63
CA ALA A 190 -3.40 -2.27 13.89
C ALA A 190 -4.79 -2.40 14.54
N ALA A 191 -5.09 -1.60 15.56
CA ALA A 191 -6.38 -1.58 16.23
C ALA A 191 -7.53 -1.20 15.27
N MET A 192 -7.35 -0.20 14.41
CA MET A 192 -8.33 0.15 13.37
C MET A 192 -8.64 -1.02 12.45
N LYS A 193 -7.61 -1.77 12.02
CA LYS A 193 -7.79 -2.92 11.12
C LYS A 193 -8.48 -4.11 11.78
N LEU A 194 -8.46 -4.19 13.10
CA LEU A 194 -9.19 -5.19 13.90
C LEU A 194 -10.60 -4.73 14.30
N GLY A 195 -10.99 -3.48 13.96
CA GLY A 195 -12.26 -2.90 14.41
C GLY A 195 -12.25 -2.46 15.88
N GLU A 196 -11.09 -2.46 16.54
CA GLU A 196 -10.91 -2.03 17.93
C GLU A 196 -10.81 -0.50 18.00
N TYR A 197 -11.88 0.18 17.57
CA TYR A 197 -11.87 1.62 17.29
C TYR A 197 -11.59 2.49 18.52
N GLU A 198 -12.15 2.16 19.69
CA GLU A 198 -11.88 2.89 20.93
C GLU A 198 -10.40 2.79 21.35
N LEU A 199 -9.80 1.61 21.17
CA LEU A 199 -8.38 1.43 21.45
C LEU A 199 -7.51 2.22 20.46
N ALA A 200 -7.89 2.22 19.18
CA ALA A 200 -7.22 3.04 18.17
C ALA A 200 -7.30 4.53 18.50
N ARG A 201 -8.46 5.01 18.95
CA ARG A 201 -8.70 6.39 19.35
C ARG A 201 -7.77 6.78 20.50
N ASN A 202 -7.72 5.97 21.55
CA ASN A 202 -6.82 6.19 22.69
C ASN A 202 -5.35 6.30 22.28
N TYR A 203 -4.88 5.43 21.38
CA TYR A 203 -3.50 5.51 20.87
C TYR A 203 -3.24 6.75 20.02
N LEU A 204 -4.21 7.18 19.21
CA LEU A 204 -4.10 8.40 18.41
C LEU A 204 -4.14 9.66 19.25
N ASP A 205 -5.01 9.73 20.26
CA ASP A 205 -5.08 10.86 21.19
C ASP A 205 -3.75 11.02 21.94
N GLU A 206 -3.18 9.91 22.42
CA GLU A 206 -1.85 9.94 23.04
C GLU A 206 -0.79 10.36 22.02
N TYR A 207 -0.78 9.82 20.80
CA TYR A 207 0.15 10.20 19.74
C TYR A 207 0.10 11.69 19.39
N LEU A 208 -1.11 12.24 19.19
CA LEU A 208 -1.35 13.63 18.82
C LEU A 208 -1.06 14.62 19.96
N SER A 209 -1.07 14.15 21.22
CA SER A 209 -0.62 14.94 22.37
C SER A 209 0.91 15.09 22.47
N MET A 210 1.68 14.29 21.71
CA MET A 210 3.15 14.34 21.72
C MET A 210 3.71 15.47 20.86
N SER A 211 5.02 15.74 20.98
CA SER A 211 5.72 16.62 20.06
C SER A 211 5.87 15.96 18.68
N LEU A 212 5.11 16.47 17.69
CA LEU A 212 5.07 16.00 16.31
C LEU A 212 5.71 16.99 15.34
N LYS A 213 6.45 16.47 14.35
CA LYS A 213 6.82 17.23 13.14
C LYS A 213 5.56 17.48 12.29
N PRO A 214 5.55 18.49 11.39
CA PRO A 214 4.40 18.76 10.53
C PRO A 214 3.90 17.54 9.75
N VAL A 215 4.81 16.73 9.18
CA VAL A 215 4.46 15.50 8.46
C VAL A 215 3.80 14.47 9.37
N GLU A 216 4.34 14.26 10.57
CA GLU A 216 3.80 13.33 11.57
C GLU A 216 2.41 13.79 12.06
N LYS A 217 2.25 15.10 12.32
CA LYS A 217 0.96 15.67 12.72
C LYS A 217 -0.10 15.48 11.64
N LYS A 218 0.26 15.75 10.38
CA LYS A 218 -0.61 15.49 9.23
C LYS A 218 -1.03 14.02 9.17
N GLU A 219 -0.07 13.09 9.19
CA GLU A 219 -0.33 11.64 9.12
C GLU A 219 -1.20 11.13 10.27
N GLY A 220 -1.03 11.69 11.48
CA GLY A 220 -1.86 11.38 12.64
C GLY A 220 -3.29 11.91 12.52
N GLN A 221 -3.45 13.17 12.08
CA GLN A 221 -4.77 13.78 11.87
C GLN A 221 -5.54 13.09 10.74
N GLU A 222 -4.86 12.71 9.67
CA GLU A 222 -5.45 11.95 8.58
C GLU A 222 -5.95 10.57 9.06
N LEU A 223 -5.14 9.87 9.86
CA LEU A 223 -5.53 8.58 10.44
C LEU A 223 -6.68 8.71 11.45
N LEU A 224 -6.72 9.81 12.22
CA LEU A 224 -7.82 10.12 13.13
C LEU A 224 -9.11 10.40 12.37
N GLY A 225 -9.08 11.19 11.30
CA GLY A 225 -10.23 11.40 10.44
C GLY A 225 -10.75 10.10 9.83
N ASP A 226 -9.85 9.21 9.38
CA ASP A 226 -10.21 7.89 8.85
C ASP A 226 -10.90 7.04 9.94
N LEU A 227 -10.35 7.02 11.16
CA LEU A 227 -10.93 6.31 12.31
C LEU A 227 -12.32 6.84 12.67
N LEU A 228 -12.48 8.15 12.77
CA LEU A 228 -13.73 8.78 13.17
C LEU A 228 -14.83 8.55 12.12
N LEU A 229 -14.46 8.51 10.84
CA LEU A 229 -15.37 8.12 9.76
C LEU A 229 -15.87 6.67 9.95
N GLU A 230 -14.98 5.71 10.22
CA GLU A 230 -15.36 4.31 10.52
C GLU A 230 -16.27 4.21 11.76
N MET A 231 -16.07 5.08 12.75
CA MET A 231 -16.93 5.21 13.94
C MET A 231 -18.24 5.96 13.67
N LYS A 232 -18.46 6.48 12.45
CA LYS A 232 -19.60 7.34 12.06
C LYS A 232 -19.71 8.65 12.83
N LEU A 233 -18.59 9.12 13.39
CA LEU A 233 -18.46 10.41 14.08
C LEU A 233 -18.12 11.49 13.04
N TYR A 234 -19.07 11.80 12.17
CA TYR A 234 -18.84 12.57 10.95
C TYR A 234 -18.31 13.99 11.20
N ASP A 235 -18.87 14.71 12.18
CA ASP A 235 -18.44 16.08 12.48
C ASP A 235 -17.00 16.12 13.01
N GLU A 236 -16.66 15.21 13.93
CA GLU A 236 -15.28 15.08 14.44
C GLU A 236 -14.30 14.65 13.32
N ALA A 237 -14.74 13.80 12.38
CA ALA A 237 -13.93 13.41 11.23
C ALA A 237 -13.63 14.61 10.31
N LEU A 238 -14.62 15.46 10.04
CA LEU A 238 -14.44 16.71 9.28
C LEU A 238 -13.49 17.68 9.98
N ASP A 239 -13.57 17.80 11.30
CA ASP A 239 -12.66 18.63 12.10
C ASP A 239 -11.22 18.11 12.01
N ALA A 240 -11.01 16.80 12.15
CA ALA A 240 -9.70 16.17 12.02
C ALA A 240 -9.07 16.43 10.65
N TYR A 241 -9.82 16.21 9.56
CA TYR A 241 -9.35 16.51 8.20
C TYR A 241 -9.11 17.99 7.96
N SER A 242 -9.97 18.88 8.50
CA SER A 242 -9.84 20.33 8.31
C SER A 242 -8.68 20.93 9.11
N SER A 243 -8.20 20.24 10.13
CA SER A 243 -6.99 20.63 10.87
C SER A 243 -5.68 20.45 10.09
N ILE A 244 -5.74 19.74 8.95
CA ILE A 244 -4.59 19.48 8.09
C ILE A 244 -4.35 20.68 7.18
N ASP A 245 -3.29 21.44 7.48
CA ASP A 245 -2.87 22.59 6.68
C ASP A 245 -2.01 22.17 5.50
N LEU A 246 -2.55 22.30 4.29
CA LEU A 246 -1.90 21.98 3.02
C LEU A 246 -2.19 23.09 1.99
N PRO A 247 -1.27 23.36 1.05
CA PRO A 247 -1.56 24.24 -0.07
C PRO A 247 -2.80 23.74 -0.84
N PRO A 248 -3.84 24.56 -1.06
CA PRO A 248 -5.11 24.10 -1.64
C PRO A 248 -4.96 23.38 -2.99
N GLU A 249 -4.01 23.82 -3.81
CA GLU A 249 -3.74 23.24 -5.14
C GLU A 249 -2.87 21.97 -5.11
N SER A 250 -2.43 21.53 -3.93
CA SER A 250 -1.57 20.34 -3.81
C SER A 250 -2.36 19.04 -4.03
N PRO A 251 -1.77 18.01 -4.66
CA PRO A 251 -2.40 16.69 -4.77
C PRO A 251 -2.80 16.09 -3.42
N GLU A 252 -2.05 16.39 -2.36
CA GLU A 252 -2.35 15.98 -0.99
C GLU A 252 -3.58 16.69 -0.42
N ALA A 253 -3.75 18.00 -0.67
CA ALA A 253 -4.96 18.72 -0.26
C ALA A 253 -6.20 18.14 -0.95
N MET A 254 -6.12 17.88 -2.27
CA MET A 254 -7.21 17.25 -3.02
C MET A 254 -7.59 15.86 -2.48
N LYS A 255 -6.62 15.08 -1.98
CA LYS A 255 -6.91 13.79 -1.31
C LYS A 255 -7.68 13.99 0.00
N ILE A 256 -7.36 15.01 0.78
CA ILE A 256 -8.09 15.32 2.01
C ILE A 256 -9.51 15.82 1.69
N GLU A 257 -9.67 16.62 0.64
CA GLU A 257 -11.01 17.05 0.18
C GLU A 257 -11.87 15.89 -0.32
N LEU A 258 -11.28 14.91 -1.04
CA LEU A 258 -11.97 13.65 -1.39
C LEU A 258 -12.46 12.91 -0.13
N LYS A 259 -11.64 12.86 0.93
CA LYS A 259 -12.05 12.24 2.20
C LYS A 259 -13.19 12.99 2.85
N LYS A 260 -13.16 14.33 2.90
CA LYS A 260 -14.25 15.16 3.42
C LYS A 260 -15.55 14.99 2.63
N ALA A 261 -15.47 14.96 1.30
CA ALA A 261 -16.63 14.70 0.44
C ALA A 261 -17.27 13.35 0.75
N LYS A 262 -16.44 12.30 0.95
CA LYS A 262 -16.91 10.99 1.41
C LYS A 262 -17.59 11.05 2.78
N VAL A 263 -17.09 11.86 3.72
CA VAL A 263 -17.76 12.07 5.01
C VAL A 263 -19.15 12.68 4.81
N TYR A 264 -19.29 13.71 3.98
CA TYR A 264 -20.59 14.31 3.68
C TYR A 264 -21.55 13.32 3.01
N GLU A 265 -21.04 12.49 2.10
CA GLU A 265 -21.79 11.41 1.45
C GLU A 265 -22.34 10.41 2.47
N GLU A 266 -21.49 9.86 3.36
CA GLU A 266 -21.93 8.91 4.39
C GLU A 266 -22.83 9.53 5.46
N LYS A 267 -22.68 10.83 5.74
CA LYS A 267 -23.56 11.60 6.61
C LYS A 267 -24.94 11.86 6.00
N GLY A 268 -25.07 11.73 4.67
CA GLY A 268 -26.29 12.05 3.91
C GLY A 268 -26.43 13.52 3.51
N GLU A 269 -25.39 14.34 3.70
CA GLU A 269 -25.35 15.73 3.22
C GLU A 269 -24.89 15.79 1.75
N ILE A 270 -25.69 15.17 0.87
CA ILE A 270 -25.34 14.91 -0.54
C ILE A 270 -25.00 16.19 -1.31
N ASP A 271 -25.73 17.29 -1.09
CA ASP A 271 -25.46 18.56 -1.77
C ASP A 271 -24.06 19.12 -1.45
N LYS A 272 -23.62 19.00 -0.19
CA LYS A 272 -22.26 19.41 0.19
C LYS A 272 -21.22 18.47 -0.38
N ALA A 273 -21.49 17.16 -0.40
CA ALA A 273 -20.59 16.20 -1.04
C ALA A 273 -20.36 16.55 -2.52
N LYS A 274 -21.44 16.87 -3.25
CA LYS A 274 -21.39 17.30 -4.66
C LYS A 274 -20.59 18.59 -4.84
N GLU A 275 -20.78 19.58 -3.97
CA GLU A 275 -20.03 20.85 -3.99
C GLU A 275 -18.51 20.60 -3.84
N VAL A 276 -18.11 19.79 -2.85
CA VAL A 276 -16.69 19.46 -2.60
C VAL A 276 -16.12 18.63 -3.75
N TYR A 277 -16.84 17.64 -4.29
CA TYR A 277 -16.36 16.89 -5.45
C TYR A 277 -16.13 17.80 -6.66
N ARG A 278 -17.04 18.74 -6.90
CA ARG A 278 -16.97 19.69 -8.01
C ARG A 278 -15.77 20.63 -7.88
N SER A 279 -15.51 21.17 -6.69
CA SER A 279 -14.38 22.07 -6.45
C SER A 279 -13.00 21.43 -6.72
N ILE A 280 -12.87 20.11 -6.62
CA ILE A 280 -11.59 19.40 -6.86
C ILE A 280 -11.14 19.48 -8.33
N PHE A 281 -12.07 19.64 -9.29
CA PHE A 281 -11.74 19.60 -10.71
C PHE A 281 -12.08 20.87 -11.51
N GLU A 282 -12.79 21.84 -10.93
CA GLU A 282 -13.10 23.11 -11.60
C GLU A 282 -11.88 24.05 -11.74
N ASP A 283 -10.92 24.02 -10.80
CA ASP A 283 -9.82 25.00 -10.75
C ASP A 283 -8.57 24.65 -11.58
N THR A 284 -8.63 23.64 -12.46
CA THR A 284 -7.61 23.28 -13.49
C THR A 284 -6.17 23.00 -13.02
N LYS A 285 -5.96 21.80 -12.48
CA LYS A 285 -5.01 20.77 -12.96
C LYS A 285 -5.36 19.51 -12.17
N SER A 286 -6.59 19.03 -12.39
CA SER A 286 -7.11 17.83 -11.78
C SER A 286 -6.19 16.67 -12.16
N GLY A 287 -5.27 16.32 -11.27
CA GLY A 287 -4.43 15.15 -11.39
C GLY A 287 -5.27 13.88 -11.27
N VAL A 288 -4.67 12.81 -10.78
CA VAL A 288 -5.38 11.54 -10.55
C VAL A 288 -6.58 11.71 -9.62
N GLN A 289 -6.54 12.67 -8.70
CA GLN A 289 -7.62 12.95 -7.74
C GLN A 289 -8.92 13.43 -8.39
N GLY A 290 -8.83 14.23 -9.47
CA GLY A 290 -10.04 14.70 -10.14
C GLY A 290 -10.77 13.60 -10.93
N ILE A 291 -10.08 12.51 -11.28
CA ILE A 291 -10.74 11.33 -11.87
C ILE A 291 -11.71 10.72 -10.85
N GLU A 292 -11.24 10.51 -9.61
CA GLU A 292 -12.08 9.98 -8.54
C GLU A 292 -13.22 10.94 -8.19
N ALA A 293 -12.93 12.25 -8.07
CA ALA A 293 -13.96 13.25 -7.77
C ALA A 293 -15.07 13.29 -8.82
N LYS A 294 -14.71 13.34 -10.12
CA LYS A 294 -15.69 13.28 -11.22
C LYS A 294 -16.49 11.99 -11.21
N TYR A 295 -15.82 10.85 -11.01
CA TYR A 295 -16.49 9.56 -10.92
C TYR A 295 -17.52 9.53 -9.79
N ARG A 296 -17.15 9.95 -8.57
CA ARG A 296 -18.05 9.95 -7.42
C ARG A 296 -19.21 10.92 -7.59
N LEU A 297 -18.94 12.13 -8.10
CA LEU A 297 -20.00 13.08 -8.43
C LEU A 297 -20.98 12.50 -9.48
N ALA A 298 -20.45 11.84 -10.52
CA ALA A 298 -21.28 11.20 -11.53
C ALA A 298 -22.13 10.06 -10.93
N VAL A 299 -21.62 9.28 -9.98
CA VAL A 299 -22.40 8.28 -9.24
C VAL A 299 -23.57 8.94 -8.48
N LEU A 300 -23.32 10.07 -7.81
CA LEU A 300 -24.38 10.78 -7.09
C LEU A 300 -25.46 11.31 -8.04
N LEU A 301 -25.06 11.91 -9.16
CA LEU A 301 -26.00 12.39 -10.19
C LEU A 301 -26.79 11.25 -10.83
N GLU A 302 -26.15 10.10 -11.06
CA GLU A 302 -26.81 8.89 -11.55
C GLU A 302 -27.88 8.40 -10.56
N SER A 303 -27.62 8.49 -9.25
CA SER A 303 -28.59 8.14 -8.21
C SER A 303 -29.76 9.12 -8.09
N GLU A 304 -29.56 10.38 -8.52
CA GLU A 304 -30.56 11.44 -8.59
C GLU A 304 -31.29 11.49 -9.96
N ASP A 305 -31.11 10.48 -10.80
CA ASP A 305 -31.70 10.37 -12.15
C ASP A 305 -31.27 11.50 -13.12
N SER A 306 -30.17 12.19 -12.81
CA SER A 306 -29.53 13.20 -13.67
C SER A 306 -28.56 12.54 -14.66
N LEU A 307 -29.10 11.67 -15.50
CA LEU A 307 -28.35 10.67 -16.27
C LEU A 307 -27.44 11.29 -17.34
N GLU A 308 -27.86 12.36 -18.01
CA GLU A 308 -27.04 13.05 -19.02
C GLU A 308 -25.80 13.70 -18.40
N GLU A 309 -25.95 14.36 -17.25
CA GLU A 309 -24.83 14.99 -16.55
C GLU A 309 -23.88 13.92 -15.97
N ALA A 310 -24.44 12.85 -15.41
CA ALA A 310 -23.66 11.71 -14.93
C ALA A 310 -22.85 11.06 -16.07
N GLN A 311 -23.48 10.82 -17.22
CA GLN A 311 -22.83 10.25 -18.41
C GLN A 311 -21.65 11.11 -18.85
N LYS A 312 -21.86 12.43 -18.94
CA LYS A 312 -20.82 13.38 -19.35
C LYS A 312 -19.62 13.32 -18.41
N LEU A 313 -19.86 13.33 -17.09
CA LEU A 313 -18.77 13.29 -16.11
C LEU A 313 -18.02 11.96 -16.10
N PHE A 314 -18.71 10.83 -16.29
CA PHE A 314 -18.06 9.53 -16.47
C PHE A 314 -17.20 9.50 -17.73
N ASP A 315 -17.69 10.01 -18.85
CA ASP A 315 -16.94 10.08 -20.10
C ASP A 315 -15.68 10.94 -19.94
N GLU A 316 -15.80 12.13 -19.36
CA GLU A 316 -14.67 13.00 -19.06
C GLU A 316 -13.64 12.33 -18.16
N ALA A 317 -14.08 11.70 -17.06
CA ALA A 317 -13.19 10.99 -16.13
C ALA A 317 -12.43 9.85 -16.82
N SER A 318 -13.06 9.12 -17.74
CA SER A 318 -12.43 8.02 -18.49
C SER A 318 -11.31 8.50 -19.44
N LYS A 319 -11.42 9.73 -19.96
CA LYS A 319 -10.49 10.33 -20.94
C LYS A 319 -9.31 11.08 -20.29
N MET A 320 -9.37 11.36 -18.99
CA MET A 320 -8.31 12.10 -18.28
C MET A 320 -6.95 11.36 -18.26
N TYR A 321 -5.85 12.11 -18.24
CA TYR A 321 -4.51 11.55 -18.12
C TYR A 321 -4.22 11.06 -16.68
N GLY A 322 -3.56 9.90 -16.56
CA GLY A 322 -3.22 9.28 -15.28
C GLY A 322 -3.66 7.82 -15.19
N GLN A 323 -2.98 7.03 -14.35
CA GLN A 323 -3.41 5.68 -14.00
C GLN A 323 -4.33 5.76 -12.78
N SER A 324 -5.55 5.23 -12.90
CA SER A 324 -6.55 5.19 -11.84
C SER A 324 -7.55 4.09 -12.14
N GLU A 325 -7.94 3.31 -11.12
CA GLU A 325 -9.03 2.31 -11.24
C GLU A 325 -10.36 2.96 -11.65
N PHE A 326 -10.56 4.23 -11.29
CA PHE A 326 -11.78 4.95 -11.59
C PHE A 326 -11.94 5.27 -13.07
N LYS A 327 -10.88 5.25 -13.87
CA LYS A 327 -11.01 5.47 -15.33
C LYS A 327 -11.77 4.35 -16.02
N GLU A 328 -11.45 3.11 -15.67
CA GLU A 328 -12.10 1.94 -16.24
C GLU A 328 -13.56 1.87 -15.77
N LYS A 329 -13.79 2.07 -14.47
CA LYS A 329 -15.15 2.17 -13.90
C LYS A 329 -15.97 3.28 -14.56
N ALA A 330 -15.37 4.45 -14.78
CA ALA A 330 -16.03 5.56 -15.46
C ALA A 330 -16.35 5.24 -16.92
N SER A 331 -15.41 4.63 -17.67
CA SER A 331 -15.65 4.26 -19.07
C SER A 331 -16.83 3.30 -19.22
N LEU A 332 -16.92 2.29 -18.35
CA LEU A 332 -18.04 1.34 -18.34
C LEU A 332 -19.36 2.03 -18.00
N ARG A 333 -19.39 2.89 -16.96
CA ARG A 333 -20.62 3.64 -16.61
C ARG A 333 -21.05 4.64 -17.69
N ALA A 334 -20.10 5.30 -18.35
CA ALA A 334 -20.41 6.22 -19.46
C ALA A 334 -21.09 5.49 -20.62
N GLN A 335 -20.57 4.32 -21.02
CA GLN A 335 -21.18 3.46 -22.04
C GLN A 335 -22.57 2.97 -21.60
N ALA A 336 -22.76 2.74 -20.29
CA ALA A 336 -24.03 2.33 -19.70
C ALA A 336 -25.14 3.33 -19.95
N LEU A 337 -24.85 4.55 -19.53
CA LEU A 337 -25.80 5.63 -19.59
C LEU A 337 -26.00 6.07 -21.03
N GLN A 338 -24.96 6.05 -21.86
CA GLN A 338 -25.09 6.32 -23.30
C GLN A 338 -26.07 5.33 -23.97
N SER A 339 -25.95 4.03 -23.69
CA SER A 339 -26.90 3.03 -24.21
C SER A 339 -28.31 3.22 -23.66
N LEU A 340 -28.45 3.60 -22.38
CA LEU A 340 -29.74 3.83 -21.73
C LEU A 340 -30.45 5.07 -22.29
N LEU A 341 -29.68 6.12 -22.62
CA LEU A 341 -30.15 7.38 -23.20
C LEU A 341 -30.44 7.29 -24.71
N GLY A 342 -30.28 6.12 -25.33
CA GLY A 342 -30.53 5.93 -26.77
C GLY A 342 -29.53 6.64 -27.67
N MET A 343 -28.35 6.99 -27.15
CA MET A 343 -27.27 7.64 -27.89
C MET A 343 -26.40 6.55 -28.53
N GLU A 344 -26.85 5.99 -29.66
CA GLU A 344 -26.24 4.80 -30.27
C GLU A 344 -24.72 4.93 -30.57
N GLU A 345 -23.94 3.96 -30.09
CA GLU A 345 -22.76 3.41 -30.78
C GLU A 345 -22.76 1.89 -30.57
N GLU A 346 -22.34 1.12 -31.58
CA GLU A 346 -22.21 -0.34 -31.52
C GLU A 346 -21.13 -0.77 -30.49
N ALA A 347 -21.49 -0.79 -29.21
CA ALA A 347 -20.62 -1.34 -28.18
C ALA A 347 -20.45 -2.85 -28.38
N SER A 348 -19.21 -3.35 -28.28
CA SER A 348 -18.93 -4.79 -28.41
C SER A 348 -19.76 -5.60 -27.41
N VAL A 349 -20.09 -6.86 -27.76
CA VAL A 349 -20.81 -7.79 -26.87
C VAL A 349 -20.13 -7.89 -25.50
N GLN A 350 -18.79 -7.91 -25.47
CA GLN A 350 -18.01 -7.95 -24.23
C GLN A 350 -18.24 -6.72 -23.34
N ASN A 351 -18.24 -5.51 -23.91
CA ASN A 351 -18.46 -4.28 -23.15
C ASN A 351 -19.88 -4.25 -22.57
N ARG A 352 -20.87 -4.69 -23.35
CA ARG A 352 -22.27 -4.78 -22.89
C ARG A 352 -22.47 -5.86 -21.81
N VAL A 353 -21.68 -6.93 -21.80
CA VAL A 353 -21.66 -7.90 -20.69
C VAL A 353 -21.08 -7.26 -19.42
N GLN A 354 -19.92 -6.61 -19.52
CA GLN A 354 -19.30 -5.91 -18.38
C GLN A 354 -20.24 -4.84 -17.81
N LEU A 355 -21.02 -4.21 -18.69
CA LEU A 355 -22.03 -3.26 -18.33
C LEU A 355 -23.15 -3.84 -17.48
N ALA A 356 -23.71 -4.96 -17.90
CA ALA A 356 -24.73 -5.66 -17.13
C ALA A 356 -24.17 -6.16 -15.79
N GLU A 357 -22.93 -6.62 -15.74
CA GLU A 357 -22.23 -6.98 -14.49
C GLU A 357 -22.09 -5.77 -13.55
N LEU A 358 -21.77 -4.59 -14.08
CA LEU A 358 -21.71 -3.35 -13.32
C LEU A 358 -23.06 -2.98 -12.71
N TYR A 359 -24.14 -3.04 -13.51
CA TYR A 359 -25.51 -2.84 -13.00
C TYR A 359 -25.83 -3.81 -11.87
N LEU A 360 -25.46 -5.08 -12.03
CA LEU A 360 -25.79 -6.16 -11.09
C LEU A 360 -25.03 -6.06 -9.76
N PHE A 361 -23.71 -5.89 -9.83
CA PHE A 361 -22.82 -6.04 -8.68
C PHE A 361 -22.47 -4.72 -8.01
N GLU A 362 -22.25 -3.66 -8.79
CA GLU A 362 -21.78 -2.38 -8.28
C GLU A 362 -22.92 -1.38 -8.05
N LEU A 363 -23.95 -1.41 -8.90
CA LEU A 363 -25.12 -0.51 -8.80
C LEU A 363 -26.30 -1.11 -8.05
N ASN A 364 -26.29 -2.42 -7.78
CA ASN A 364 -27.41 -3.16 -7.20
C ASN A 364 -28.74 -2.89 -7.92
N LYS A 365 -28.68 -2.84 -9.26
CA LYS A 365 -29.79 -2.64 -10.20
C LYS A 365 -30.00 -3.92 -11.03
N PRO A 366 -30.52 -5.01 -10.42
CA PRO A 366 -30.56 -6.32 -11.04
C PRO A 366 -31.55 -6.40 -12.22
N GLU A 367 -32.62 -5.61 -12.25
CA GLU A 367 -33.59 -5.59 -13.34
C GLU A 367 -32.99 -5.01 -14.63
N GLU A 368 -32.20 -3.94 -14.53
CA GLU A 368 -31.50 -3.31 -15.64
C GLU A 368 -30.40 -4.23 -16.18
N ALA A 369 -29.64 -4.85 -15.28
CA ALA A 369 -28.66 -5.87 -15.65
C ALA A 369 -29.31 -7.02 -16.43
N LEU A 370 -30.44 -7.52 -15.93
CA LEU A 370 -31.18 -8.62 -16.55
C LEU A 370 -31.64 -8.27 -17.97
N LYS A 371 -32.22 -7.09 -18.17
CA LYS A 371 -32.64 -6.62 -19.51
C LYS A 371 -31.50 -6.61 -20.51
N ILE A 372 -30.30 -6.18 -20.09
CA ILE A 372 -29.12 -6.14 -20.96
C ILE A 372 -28.65 -7.57 -21.28
N PHE A 373 -28.55 -8.45 -20.27
CA PHE A 373 -28.14 -9.84 -20.49
C PHE A 373 -29.11 -10.58 -21.41
N GLU A 374 -30.42 -10.41 -21.22
CA GLU A 374 -31.44 -11.04 -22.05
C GLU A 374 -31.35 -10.57 -23.51
N LYS A 375 -31.26 -9.26 -23.72
CA LYS A 375 -31.07 -8.69 -25.07
C LYS A 375 -29.81 -9.23 -25.75
N LEU A 376 -28.69 -9.33 -25.01
CA LEU A 376 -27.44 -9.87 -25.54
C LEU A 376 -27.54 -11.35 -25.92
N TYR A 377 -28.24 -12.14 -25.11
CA TYR A 377 -28.46 -13.55 -25.40
C TYR A 377 -29.40 -13.74 -26.59
N GLU A 378 -30.44 -12.92 -26.72
CA GLU A 378 -31.35 -12.93 -27.88
C GLU A 378 -30.64 -12.58 -29.19
N GLU A 379 -29.68 -11.65 -29.16
CA GLU A 379 -28.90 -11.22 -30.33
C GLU A 379 -27.92 -12.30 -30.83
N ASP A 380 -27.25 -13.03 -29.93
CA ASP A 380 -26.33 -14.13 -30.28
C ASP A 380 -26.46 -15.34 -29.32
N PRO A 381 -27.52 -16.16 -29.46
CA PRO A 381 -27.79 -17.28 -28.55
C PRO A 381 -26.73 -18.40 -28.60
N SER A 382 -25.94 -18.47 -29.68
CA SER A 382 -24.87 -19.45 -29.89
C SER A 382 -23.47 -18.86 -29.70
N GLY A 383 -23.40 -17.60 -29.27
CA GLY A 383 -22.16 -16.84 -29.17
C GLY A 383 -21.16 -17.40 -28.18
N ARG A 384 -19.88 -17.02 -28.34
CA ARG A 384 -18.80 -17.43 -27.42
C ARG A 384 -19.10 -17.05 -25.95
N LEU A 385 -19.81 -15.94 -25.74
CA LEU A 385 -20.18 -15.45 -24.41
C LEU A 385 -21.55 -15.94 -23.92
N ALA A 386 -22.35 -16.60 -24.76
CA ALA A 386 -23.70 -17.05 -24.41
C ALA A 386 -23.76 -17.92 -23.12
N PRO A 387 -22.82 -18.85 -22.86
CA PRO A 387 -22.82 -19.60 -21.59
C PRO A 387 -22.62 -18.71 -20.35
N LYS A 388 -21.76 -17.69 -20.45
CA LYS A 388 -21.52 -16.72 -19.37
C LYS A 388 -22.77 -15.86 -19.14
N ILE A 389 -23.39 -15.40 -20.22
CA ILE A 389 -24.58 -14.55 -20.17
C ILE A 389 -25.74 -15.32 -19.53
N LEU A 390 -26.00 -16.56 -19.95
CA LEU A 390 -27.01 -17.42 -19.34
C LEU A 390 -26.76 -17.66 -17.85
N TYR A 391 -25.50 -17.87 -17.44
CA TYR A 391 -25.16 -18.02 -16.03
C TYR A 391 -25.46 -16.74 -15.24
N SER A 392 -25.20 -15.59 -15.85
CA SER A 392 -25.46 -14.27 -15.25
C SER A 392 -26.97 -13.99 -15.15
N ILE A 393 -27.76 -14.33 -16.16
CA ILE A 393 -29.24 -14.29 -16.14
C ILE A 393 -29.76 -15.16 -15.00
N LEU A 394 -29.28 -16.40 -14.92
CA LEU A 394 -29.66 -17.36 -13.88
C LEU A 394 -29.38 -16.82 -12.48
N TYR A 395 -28.15 -16.37 -12.23
CA TYR A 395 -27.76 -15.82 -10.94
C TYR A 395 -28.59 -14.59 -10.58
N THR A 396 -28.81 -13.69 -11.56
CA THR A 396 -29.59 -12.47 -11.35
C THR A 396 -31.03 -12.80 -10.97
N ARG A 397 -31.70 -13.65 -11.75
CA ARG A 397 -33.09 -14.05 -11.49
C ARG A 397 -33.20 -14.74 -10.12
N LEU A 398 -32.35 -15.71 -9.82
CA LEU A 398 -32.46 -16.49 -8.58
C LEU A 398 -32.02 -15.73 -7.33
N ARG A 399 -30.82 -15.13 -7.35
CA ARG A 399 -30.18 -14.58 -6.14
C ARG A 399 -30.50 -13.10 -5.92
N LYS A 400 -30.91 -12.36 -6.94
CA LYS A 400 -31.22 -10.93 -6.81
C LYS A 400 -32.71 -10.64 -6.91
N LEU A 401 -33.44 -11.32 -7.78
CA LEU A 401 -34.87 -11.04 -8.03
C LEU A 401 -35.82 -12.05 -7.37
N GLY A 402 -35.33 -13.21 -6.91
CA GLY A 402 -36.17 -14.28 -6.39
C GLY A 402 -37.05 -14.97 -7.44
N ASP A 403 -36.76 -14.78 -8.72
CA ASP A 403 -37.47 -15.37 -9.85
C ASP A 403 -36.95 -16.78 -10.15
N PHE A 404 -37.50 -17.75 -9.43
CA PHE A 404 -37.11 -19.16 -9.52
C PHE A 404 -37.41 -19.80 -10.89
N GLU A 405 -38.61 -19.55 -11.43
CA GLU A 405 -39.04 -20.11 -12.71
C GLU A 405 -38.17 -19.60 -13.86
N GLY A 406 -37.89 -18.30 -13.87
CA GLY A 406 -36.98 -17.71 -14.83
C GLY A 406 -35.56 -18.24 -14.72
N ALA A 407 -35.05 -18.42 -13.50
CA ALA A 407 -33.75 -19.03 -13.27
C ALA A 407 -33.68 -20.48 -13.76
N LYS A 408 -34.73 -21.28 -13.54
CA LYS A 408 -34.85 -22.66 -14.02
C LYS A 408 -34.82 -22.73 -15.55
N LYS A 409 -35.48 -21.78 -16.23
CA LYS A 409 -35.40 -21.67 -17.70
C LYS A 409 -33.98 -21.40 -18.17
N ALA A 410 -33.28 -20.45 -17.56
CA ALA A 410 -31.89 -20.14 -17.90
C ALA A 410 -30.93 -21.32 -17.62
N PHE A 411 -31.17 -22.07 -16.54
CA PHE A 411 -30.42 -23.29 -16.20
C PHE A 411 -30.58 -24.37 -17.27
N LYS A 412 -31.83 -24.61 -17.70
CA LYS A 412 -32.14 -25.58 -18.75
C LYS A 412 -31.52 -25.19 -20.10
N ASP A 413 -31.54 -23.90 -20.46
CA ASP A 413 -30.86 -23.40 -21.66
C ASP A 413 -29.34 -23.65 -21.61
N LEU A 414 -28.71 -23.49 -20.44
CA LEU A 414 -27.30 -23.81 -20.19
C LEU A 414 -27.01 -25.31 -20.35
N GLU A 415 -27.88 -26.16 -19.80
CA GLU A 415 -27.79 -27.62 -19.90
C GLU A 415 -27.91 -28.12 -21.34
N GLU A 416 -28.95 -27.68 -22.06
CA GLU A 416 -29.25 -28.18 -23.40
C GLU A 416 -28.26 -27.67 -24.44
N LYS A 417 -27.86 -26.39 -24.36
CA LYS A 417 -27.04 -25.75 -25.40
C LYS A 417 -25.55 -25.78 -25.08
N PHE A 418 -25.16 -25.80 -23.81
CA PHE A 418 -23.78 -25.66 -23.38
C PHE A 418 -23.34 -26.66 -22.28
N PRO A 419 -23.63 -27.96 -22.43
CA PRO A 419 -23.41 -28.98 -21.37
C PRO A 419 -21.94 -29.16 -20.97
N ASN A 420 -21.00 -28.78 -21.85
CA ASN A 420 -19.56 -28.90 -21.59
C ASN A 420 -18.90 -27.58 -21.16
N SER A 421 -19.68 -26.51 -20.96
CA SER A 421 -19.14 -25.22 -20.56
C SER A 421 -18.76 -25.19 -19.07
N ILE A 422 -17.71 -24.44 -18.73
CA ILE A 422 -17.35 -24.19 -17.32
C ILE A 422 -18.51 -23.57 -16.53
N TYR A 423 -19.35 -22.77 -17.20
CA TYR A 423 -20.47 -22.08 -16.58
C TYR A 423 -21.61 -23.02 -16.22
N TYR A 424 -21.87 -24.06 -17.03
CA TYR A 424 -22.83 -25.09 -16.65
C TYR A 424 -22.34 -25.92 -15.46
N GLN A 425 -21.04 -26.27 -15.44
CA GLN A 425 -20.45 -26.98 -14.31
C GLN A 425 -20.50 -26.15 -13.01
N GLU A 426 -20.21 -24.85 -13.09
CA GLU A 426 -20.40 -23.93 -11.96
C GLU A 426 -21.87 -23.79 -11.57
N ALA A 427 -22.81 -23.83 -12.53
CA ALA A 427 -24.23 -23.73 -12.23
C ALA A 427 -24.72 -24.94 -11.42
N LEU A 428 -24.32 -26.15 -11.80
CA LEU A 428 -24.62 -27.39 -11.07
C LEU A 428 -24.12 -27.33 -9.62
N LYS A 429 -22.93 -26.75 -9.41
CA LYS A 429 -22.30 -26.64 -8.10
C LYS A 429 -22.94 -25.56 -7.22
N ASN A 430 -23.26 -24.41 -7.81
CA ASN A 430 -23.68 -23.23 -7.05
C ASN A 430 -25.21 -23.11 -6.89
N PHE A 431 -25.98 -23.86 -7.70
CA PHE A 431 -27.44 -23.87 -7.71
C PHE A 431 -28.02 -25.29 -7.81
N PRO A 432 -27.63 -26.22 -6.91
CA PRO A 432 -28.11 -27.61 -6.95
C PRO A 432 -29.65 -27.70 -6.90
N GLU A 433 -30.32 -26.73 -6.26
CA GLU A 433 -31.78 -26.65 -6.17
C GLU A 433 -32.50 -26.58 -7.53
N LEU A 434 -31.81 -26.16 -8.59
CA LEU A 434 -32.39 -26.09 -9.95
C LEU A 434 -32.31 -27.43 -10.68
N SER A 435 -31.43 -28.34 -10.25
CA SER A 435 -31.21 -29.65 -10.89
C SER A 435 -32.15 -30.76 -10.39
N GLU A 436 -32.71 -30.61 -9.19
CA GLU A 436 -33.44 -31.69 -8.49
C GLU A 436 -34.96 -31.71 -8.78
N SER A 437 -35.48 -30.81 -9.63
CA SER A 437 -36.93 -30.61 -9.81
C SER A 437 -37.53 -31.22 -11.09
N SER A 438 -37.00 -32.37 -11.54
CA SER A 438 -37.56 -33.14 -12.66
C SER A 438 -38.25 -34.46 -12.26
N ASP A 439 -38.36 -34.80 -10.97
CA ASP A 439 -38.81 -36.14 -10.52
C ASP A 439 -39.98 -36.16 -9.52
N GLU A 440 -40.79 -35.11 -9.39
CA GLU A 440 -42.09 -35.20 -8.69
C GLU A 440 -43.24 -34.92 -9.66
N GLY A 441 -43.67 -36.00 -10.34
CA GLY A 441 -44.94 -36.11 -11.07
C GLY A 441 -45.84 -37.14 -10.44
#